data_AF-A0AAJ2LJA0-F1
#
_entry.id   AF-A0AAJ2LJA0-F1
#
_cell.length_a   1.000
_cell.length_b   1.000
_cell.length_c   1.000
_cell.angle_alpha   90.00
_cell.angle_beta   90.00
_cell.angle_gamma   90.00
#
_symmetry.space_group_name_H-M   'P 1'
#
loop_
_entity.id
_entity.type
_entity.pdbx_description
1 polymer ?
#
loop_
_entity_poly.entity_id
_entity_poly.type
_entity_poly.pdbx_seq_one_letter_code
_entity_poly.pdbx_strand_id
1 'polypeptide(L)'
;MSNRAAIVKIMTELDAIQLALRPVERSVASYTAMGRVRRARLNISLAKLELAHALQYPVDPVIEITLVEPAPTDRTGTAVTNVMTDGLSS
;
A
#
# COMPACT_ATOMS: atom_id res chain seq x y z
N MET A 1 0.48 -10.87 19.71
CA MET A 1 -0.63 -10.49 18.79
C MET A 1 -0.12 -10.61 17.36
N SER A 2 -0.89 -11.20 16.44
CA SER A 2 -0.49 -11.25 15.03
C SER A 2 -0.68 -9.88 14.36
N ASN A 3 0.15 -9.54 13.37
CA ASN A 3 0.01 -8.30 12.59
C ASN A 3 -1.41 -8.17 12.01
N ARG A 4 -2.00 -9.29 11.60
CA ARG A 4 -3.39 -9.37 11.16
C ARG A 4 -4.38 -8.88 12.22
N ALA A 5 -4.25 -9.32 13.47
CA ALA A 5 -5.13 -8.90 14.55
C ALA A 5 -4.97 -7.42 14.90
N ALA A 6 -3.74 -6.89 14.82
CA ALA A 6 -3.47 -5.46 15.03
C ALA A 6 -4.12 -4.59 13.93
N ILE A 7 -3.99 -4.99 12.66
CA ILE A 7 -4.62 -4.28 11.54
C ILE A 7 -6.15 -4.27 11.67
N VAL A 8 -6.77 -5.42 11.97
CA VAL A 8 -8.23 -5.51 12.18
C VAL A 8 -8.69 -4.62 13.34
N LYS A 9 -7.90 -4.54 14.43
CA LYS A 9 -8.18 -3.65 15.55
C LYS A 9 -8.17 -2.18 15.11
N ILE A 10 -7.13 -1.75 14.40
CA ILE A 10 -7.03 -0.37 13.87
C ILE A 10 -8.21 -0.05 12.94
N MET A 11 -8.58 -0.96 12.04
CA MET A 11 -9.74 -0.75 11.16
C MET A 11 -11.05 -0.53 11.94
N THR A 12 -11.22 -1.23 13.07
CA THR A 12 -12.38 -1.08 13.96
C THR A 12 -12.37 0.26 14.69
N GLU A 13 -11.20 0.71 15.16
CA GLU A 13 -11.04 2.03 15.78
C GLU A 13 -11.33 3.16 14.77
N LEU A 14 -10.89 3.02 13.53
CA LEU A 14 -11.20 3.95 12.44
C LEU A 14 -12.71 4.01 12.12
N ASP A 15 -13.41 2.88 12.21
CA ASP A 15 -14.88 2.84 12.09
C ASP A 15 -15.59 3.61 13.20
N ALA A 16 -15.13 3.46 14.45
CA ALA A 16 -15.66 4.21 15.58
C ALA A 16 -15.45 5.73 15.39
N ILE A 17 -14.28 6.15 14.89
CA ILE A 17 -14.00 7.56 14.59
C ILE A 17 -14.91 8.08 13.48
N GLN A 18 -15.11 7.32 12.39
CA GLN A 18 -16.04 7.72 11.32
C GLN A 18 -17.47 7.87 11.83
N LEU A 19 -17.91 7.01 12.73
CA LEU A 19 -19.23 7.09 13.35
C LEU A 19 -19.34 8.36 14.23
N ALA A 20 -18.31 8.65 15.03
CA ALA A 20 -18.25 9.83 15.88
C ALA A 20 -18.25 11.16 15.11
N LEU A 21 -17.84 11.17 13.85
CA LEU A 21 -17.88 12.36 12.99
C LEU A 21 -19.27 12.67 12.42
N ARG A 22 -20.24 11.73 12.43
CA ARG A 22 -21.57 11.95 11.85
C ARG A 22 -22.37 13.07 12.52
N PRO A 23 -22.43 13.18 13.86
CA PRO A 23 -23.11 14.28 14.53
C PRO A 23 -22.43 15.62 14.24
N VAL A 24 -21.09 15.64 14.17
CA VAL A 24 -20.31 16.85 13.87
C VAL A 24 -20.64 17.36 12.47
N GLU A 25 -20.76 16.48 11.48
CA GLU A 25 -21.18 16.87 10.12
C GLU A 25 -22.56 17.51 10.12
N ARG A 26 -23.51 17.00 10.93
CA ARG A 26 -24.87 17.55 11.04
C ARG A 26 -24.95 18.87 11.77
N SER A 27 -24.03 19.13 12.71
CA SER A 27 -24.03 20.34 13.55
C SER A 27 -23.22 21.49 12.97
N VAL A 28 -22.42 21.26 11.93
CA VAL A 28 -21.57 22.28 11.33
C VAL A 28 -22.37 23.15 10.36
N ALA A 29 -22.53 24.43 10.72
CA ALA A 29 -23.24 25.41 9.89
C ALA A 29 -22.36 26.07 8.79
N SER A 30 -21.04 25.97 8.90
CA SER A 30 -20.09 26.61 7.98
C SER A 30 -19.60 25.64 6.89
N TYR A 31 -19.64 26.11 5.64
CA TYR A 31 -19.17 25.34 4.48
C TYR A 31 -17.70 24.92 4.59
N THR A 32 -16.82 25.79 5.09
CA THR A 32 -15.39 25.48 5.23
C THR A 32 -15.13 24.43 6.32
N ALA A 33 -15.88 24.50 7.42
CA ALA A 33 -15.82 23.49 8.47
C ALA A 33 -16.39 22.15 8.00
N MET A 34 -17.48 22.15 7.23
CA MET A 34 -18.05 20.96 6.59
C MET A 34 -17.03 20.29 5.66
N GLY A 35 -16.29 21.09 4.88
CA GLY A 35 -15.20 20.61 4.03
C GLY A 35 -14.11 19.88 4.82
N ARG A 36 -13.72 20.39 6.00
CA ARG A 36 -12.75 19.72 6.89
C ARG A 36 -13.25 18.38 7.41
N VAL A 37 -14.52 18.31 7.85
CA VAL A 37 -15.14 17.06 8.33
C VAL A 37 -15.18 16.02 7.22
N ARG A 38 -15.62 16.41 6.01
CA ARG A 38 -15.65 15.51 4.84
C ARG A 38 -14.26 15.03 4.46
N ARG A 39 -13.26 15.90 4.46
CA ARG A 39 -11.87 15.54 4.19
C ARG A 39 -11.33 14.54 5.22
N ALA A 40 -11.61 14.75 6.50
CA ALA A 40 -11.22 13.82 7.56
C ALA A 40 -11.86 12.43 7.34
N ARG A 41 -13.17 12.39 7.02
CA ARG A 41 -13.87 11.13 6.71
C ARG A 41 -13.26 10.40 5.50
N LEU A 42 -12.93 11.14 4.43
CA LEU A 42 -12.27 10.59 3.24
C LEU A 42 -10.90 9.99 3.57
N ASN A 43 -10.06 10.71 4.32
CA ASN A 43 -8.75 10.21 4.73
C ASN A 43 -8.85 8.93 5.55
N ILE A 44 -9.85 8.82 6.43
CA ILE A 44 -10.08 7.58 7.17
C ILE A 44 -10.48 6.43 6.23
N SER A 45 -11.35 6.68 5.25
CA SER A 45 -11.71 5.65 4.26
C SER A 45 -10.50 5.18 3.45
N LEU A 46 -9.60 6.08 3.06
CA LEU A 46 -8.37 5.73 2.35
C LEU A 46 -7.44 4.88 3.23
N ALA A 47 -7.22 5.28 4.50
CA ALA A 47 -6.43 4.49 5.43
C ALA A 47 -7.00 3.07 5.64
N LYS A 48 -8.34 2.94 5.71
CA LYS A 48 -8.98 1.63 5.79
C LYS A 48 -8.76 0.76 4.55
N LEU A 49 -8.72 1.36 3.35
CA LEU A 49 -8.43 0.63 2.11
C LEU A 49 -6.99 0.13 2.08
N GLU A 50 -6.02 0.96 2.48
CA GLU A 50 -4.61 0.57 2.59
C GLU A 50 -4.41 -0.58 3.59
N LEU A 51 -5.08 -0.50 4.74
CA LEU A 51 -5.05 -1.57 5.74
C LEU A 51 -5.73 -2.85 5.24
N ALA A 52 -6.85 -2.75 4.53
CA ALA A 52 -7.50 -3.90 3.91
C ALA A 52 -6.60 -4.55 2.84
N HIS A 53 -5.89 -3.75 2.06
CA HIS A 53 -4.91 -4.23 1.09
C HIS A 53 -3.76 -4.99 1.79
N ALA A 54 -3.23 -4.45 2.89
CA ALA A 54 -2.20 -5.11 3.70
C ALA A 54 -2.65 -6.44 4.34
N LEU A 55 -3.97 -6.65 4.52
CA LEU A 55 -4.53 -7.93 4.98
C LEU A 55 -4.66 -8.97 3.85
N GLN A 56 -4.86 -8.53 2.61
CA GLN A 56 -5.06 -9.40 1.44
C GLN A 56 -3.72 -9.86 0.85
N TYR A 57 -2.72 -8.98 0.86
CA TYR A 57 -1.36 -9.28 0.48
C TYR A 57 -0.50 -9.31 1.74
N PRO A 58 -0.34 -10.45 2.43
CA PRO A 58 0.80 -10.59 3.31
C PRO A 58 2.01 -10.31 2.43
N VAL A 59 2.69 -9.19 2.65
CA VAL A 59 3.90 -8.86 1.91
C VAL A 59 4.87 -10.00 2.15
N ASP A 60 4.96 -10.91 1.18
CA ASP A 60 6.05 -11.84 1.08
C ASP A 60 7.28 -10.97 0.84
N PRO A 61 8.28 -10.94 1.74
CA PRO A 61 9.40 -10.03 1.61
C PRO A 61 10.40 -10.57 0.57
N VAL A 62 9.97 -10.81 -0.66
CA VAL A 62 10.85 -10.97 -1.82
C VAL A 62 10.13 -10.43 -3.06
N ILE A 63 10.02 -9.10 -3.15
CA ILE A 63 10.10 -8.50 -4.47
C ILE A 63 11.59 -8.21 -4.65
N GLU A 64 12.35 -9.21 -5.07
CA GLU A 64 13.54 -8.92 -5.86
C GLU A 64 13.02 -8.19 -7.10
N ILE A 65 13.03 -6.86 -7.04
CA ILE A 65 12.92 -6.06 -8.24
C ILE A 65 14.24 -6.34 -8.98
N THR A 66 14.28 -7.42 -9.74
CA THR A 66 15.22 -7.54 -10.83
C THR A 66 14.81 -6.46 -11.80
N LEU A 67 15.36 -5.26 -11.62
CA LEU A 67 15.47 -4.27 -12.67
C LEU A 67 16.28 -4.95 -13.77
N VAL A 68 15.60 -5.73 -14.61
CA VAL A 68 16.13 -6.10 -15.90
C VAL A 68 16.13 -4.79 -16.67
N GLU A 69 17.26 -4.08 -16.62
CA GLU A 69 17.54 -3.05 -17.60
C GLU A 69 17.18 -3.65 -18.96
N PRO A 70 16.29 -3.03 -19.75
CA PRO A 70 16.06 -3.50 -21.10
C PRO A 70 17.43 -3.47 -21.78
N ALA A 71 17.91 -4.66 -22.18
CA ALA A 71 19.19 -4.80 -22.84
C ALA A 71 19.28 -3.71 -23.92
N PRO A 72 20.38 -2.94 -23.98
CA PRO A 72 20.51 -1.92 -25.00
C PRO A 72 20.29 -2.62 -26.34
N THR A 73 19.28 -2.17 -27.09
CA THR A 73 19.05 -2.58 -28.46
C THR A 73 20.22 -2.07 -29.29
N ASP A 74 21.34 -2.79 -29.25
CA ASP A 74 22.41 -2.62 -30.20
C ASP A 74 21.87 -3.10 -31.54
N ARG A 75 21.85 -2.17 -32.49
CA ARG A 75 21.34 -2.29 -33.86
C ARG A 75 22.07 -3.32 -34.74
N THR A 76 22.79 -4.27 -34.16
CA THR A 76 23.54 -5.31 -34.88
C THR A 76 23.44 -6.61 -34.11
N GLY A 77 22.55 -7.49 -34.56
CA GLY A 77 22.29 -8.77 -33.93
C GLY A 77 23.54 -9.64 -33.88
N THR A 78 24.02 -9.90 -32.67
CA THR A 78 24.73 -11.13 -32.29
C THR A 78 24.58 -11.27 -30.78
N ALA A 79 23.73 -12.18 -30.33
CA ALA A 79 23.59 -12.49 -28.92
C ALA A 79 24.87 -13.25 -28.47
N VAL A 80 25.73 -12.57 -27.71
CA VAL A 80 26.86 -13.23 -27.04
C VAL A 80 26.36 -13.77 -25.71
N THR A 81 26.06 -15.07 -25.68
CA THR A 81 25.78 -15.82 -24.46
C THR A 81 27.08 -16.04 -23.69
N ASN A 82 27.39 -15.17 -22.73
CA ASN A 82 28.38 -15.49 -21.69
C ASN A 82 27.65 -16.01 -20.45
N VAL A 83 27.50 -17.34 -20.41
CA VAL A 83 27.18 -18.08 -19.19
C VAL A 83 28.49 -18.25 -18.42
N MET A 84 28.74 -17.41 -17.41
CA MET A 84 29.75 -17.73 -16.39
C MET A 84 29.06 -18.55 -15.30
N THR A 85 29.31 -19.85 -15.33
CA THR A 85 28.91 -20.83 -14.32
C THR A 85 29.59 -20.57 -12.99
N ASP A 86 28.80 -20.74 -11.93
CA ASP A 86 29.13 -20.79 -10.51
C ASP A 86 30.54 -21.31 -10.20
N GLY A 87 31.26 -20.52 -9.40
CA GLY A 87 32.37 -21.03 -8.62
C GLY A 87 31.86 -21.75 -7.38
N LEU A 88 31.78 -23.08 -7.41
CA LEU A 88 31.78 -23.97 -6.24
C LEU A 88 32.12 -25.42 -6.68
N SER A 89 33.38 -25.85 -6.54
CA SER A 89 33.77 -27.12 -5.90
C SER A 89 35.28 -27.46 -6.07
N SER A 90 35.91 -27.72 -4.92
CA SER A 90 37.20 -28.38 -4.60
C SER A 90 38.51 -27.86 -5.21
#